data_AF-K6TXE5-F1
#
_entry.id   AF-K6TXE5-F1
#
_cell.length_a   1.000
_cell.length_b   1.000
_cell.length_c   1.000
_cell.angle_alpha   90.00
_cell.angle_beta   90.00
_cell.angle_gamma   90.00
#
_symmetry.space_group_name_H-M   'P 1'
#
loop_
_entity.id
_entity.type
_entity.pdbx_description
1 polymer ?
#
loop_
_entity_poly.entity_id
_entity_poly.type
_entity_poly.pdbx_seq_one_letter_code
_entity_poly.pdbx_strand_id
1 'polypeptide(L)'
;MYIVIAHMEEAGDRVTGFMKSEGRLPNYVNCLCYDTLEVDHNIVDQNVTMPQFLYMATALLGSNGSVEIRDVNPASSPLDHMVSGQILESEYRSMAQNIKNFIESNGKAPNYANSSLGKIPFDMLIYIYARIYSFMGSYHMPPEHINIGFLQEDDSIEQV
;
A
#
# COMPACT_ATOMS: atom_id res chain seq x y z
N MET A 1 -2.04 -16.56 -9.30
CA MET A 1 -1.88 -16.20 -7.88
C MET A 1 -2.67 -14.93 -7.59
N TYR A 2 -3.44 -14.90 -6.50
CA TYR A 2 -4.19 -13.72 -6.05
C TYR A 2 -3.98 -13.45 -4.56
N ILE A 3 -4.28 -12.22 -4.16
CA ILE A 3 -4.23 -11.75 -2.78
C ILE A 3 -5.62 -11.27 -2.32
N VAL A 4 -5.88 -11.33 -1.02
CA VAL A 4 -7.10 -10.85 -0.36
C VAL A 4 -6.76 -9.82 0.71
N ILE A 5 -7.76 -9.11 1.22
CA ILE A 5 -7.60 -8.06 2.24
C ILE A 5 -6.83 -8.58 3.48
N ALA A 6 -7.21 -9.72 4.04
CA ALA A 6 -6.57 -10.25 5.26
C ALA A 6 -5.05 -10.44 5.13
N HIS A 7 -4.57 -11.00 4.02
CA HIS A 7 -3.14 -11.16 3.80
C HIS A 7 -2.42 -9.83 3.52
N MET A 8 -3.14 -8.84 3.00
CA MET A 8 -2.64 -7.48 2.83
C MET A 8 -2.55 -6.73 4.16
N GLU A 9 -3.46 -6.97 5.10
CA GLU A 9 -3.40 -6.44 6.48
C GLU A 9 -2.10 -6.88 7.16
N GLU A 10 -1.79 -8.18 7.12
CA GLU A 10 -0.52 -8.71 7.66
C GLU A 10 0.72 -8.14 6.95
N ALA A 11 0.68 -7.99 5.63
CA ALA A 11 1.78 -7.38 4.88
C ALA A 11 1.94 -5.89 5.21
N GLY A 12 0.84 -5.18 5.39
CA GLY A 12 0.79 -3.78 5.81
C GLY A 12 1.41 -3.57 7.20
N ASP A 13 1.11 -4.45 8.15
CA ASP A 13 1.73 -4.46 9.48
C ASP A 13 3.25 -4.64 9.40
N ARG A 14 3.71 -5.59 8.59
CA ARG A 14 5.16 -5.86 8.42
C ARG A 14 5.89 -4.68 7.81
N VAL A 15 5.34 -4.07 6.75
CA VAL A 15 5.94 -2.87 6.12
C VAL A 15 5.96 -1.71 7.11
N THR A 16 4.86 -1.47 7.81
CA THR A 16 4.74 -0.40 8.81
C THR A 16 5.74 -0.59 9.96
N GLY A 17 5.83 -1.80 10.51
CA GLY A 17 6.79 -2.14 11.56
C GLY A 17 8.25 -2.03 11.11
N PHE A 18 8.56 -2.44 9.88
CA PHE A 18 9.90 -2.28 9.31
C PHE A 18 10.27 -0.79 9.15
N MET A 19 9.36 0.04 8.63
CA MET A 19 9.62 1.48 8.50
C MET A 19 9.83 2.17 9.84
N LYS A 20 9.09 1.78 10.88
CA LYS A 20 9.26 2.32 12.24
C LYS A 20 10.60 1.93 12.88
N SER A 21 11.10 0.73 12.57
CA SER A 21 12.37 0.22 13.13
C SER A 21 13.59 0.70 12.36
N GLU A 22 13.52 0.70 11.03
CA GLU A 22 14.68 0.91 10.15
C GLU A 22 14.73 2.31 9.53
N GLY A 23 13.64 3.09 9.63
CA GLY A 23 13.55 4.44 9.05
C GLY A 23 13.62 4.47 7.52
N ARG A 24 13.43 3.32 6.86
CA ARG A 24 13.47 3.15 5.39
C ARG A 24 12.51 2.05 4.96
N LEU A 25 12.18 2.01 3.67
CA LEU A 25 11.39 0.93 3.10
C LEU A 25 12.18 -0.38 3.01
N PRO A 26 11.51 -1.53 3.18
CA PRO A 26 12.09 -2.82 2.84
C PRO A 26 12.16 -2.98 1.32
N ASN A 27 13.11 -3.77 0.81
CA ASN A 27 13.20 -4.05 -0.63
C ASN A 27 12.03 -4.94 -1.11
N TYR A 28 11.59 -5.85 -0.23
CA TYR A 28 10.48 -6.77 -0.43
C TYR A 28 9.79 -7.03 0.91
N VAL A 29 8.53 -7.44 0.85
CA VAL A 29 7.77 -7.94 2.00
C VAL A 29 7.30 -9.35 1.68
N ASN A 30 7.39 -10.25 2.66
CA ASN A 30 6.74 -11.56 2.54
C ASN A 30 5.24 -11.40 2.77
N CYS A 31 4.45 -11.94 1.85
CA CYS A 31 3.00 -11.88 1.87
C CYS A 31 2.42 -13.26 1.56
N LEU A 32 1.31 -13.60 2.22
CA LEU A 32 0.57 -14.81 1.95
C LEU A 32 -0.33 -14.60 0.73
N CYS A 33 -0.33 -15.55 -0.20
CA CYS A 33 -1.09 -15.46 -1.44
C CYS A 33 -1.78 -16.80 -1.73
N TYR A 34 -2.84 -16.77 -2.53
CA TYR A 34 -3.51 -17.98 -2.98
C TYR A 34 -3.02 -18.36 -4.38
N ASP A 35 -2.62 -19.62 -4.55
CA ASP A 35 -2.33 -20.15 -5.88
C ASP A 35 -3.62 -20.44 -6.66
N THR A 36 -3.69 -19.98 -7.90
CA THR A 36 -4.80 -20.18 -8.83
C THR A 36 -4.69 -21.48 -9.63
N LEU A 37 -3.54 -22.16 -9.54
CA LEU A 37 -3.26 -23.37 -10.32
C LEU A 37 -3.72 -24.66 -9.63
N GLU A 38 -4.11 -24.59 -8.36
CA GLU A 38 -4.51 -25.76 -7.56
C GLU A 38 -5.98 -25.69 -7.15
N VAL A 39 -6.67 -26.83 -7.22
CA VAL A 39 -8.12 -26.96 -6.96
C VAL A 39 -8.49 -26.56 -5.53
N ASP A 40 -7.55 -26.66 -4.59
CA ASP A 40 -7.76 -26.38 -3.17
C ASP A 40 -7.35 -24.95 -2.75
N HIS A 41 -6.89 -24.11 -3.68
CA HIS A 41 -6.37 -22.75 -3.40
C HIS A 41 -5.42 -22.73 -2.20
N ASN A 42 -4.25 -23.36 -2.34
CA ASN A 42 -3.27 -23.40 -1.26
C ASN A 42 -2.69 -21.99 -0.97
N ILE A 43 -2.43 -21.74 0.31
CA ILE A 43 -1.74 -20.54 0.77
C ILE A 43 -0.23 -20.72 0.56
N VAL A 44 0.39 -19.77 -0.13
CA VAL A 44 1.83 -19.77 -0.41
C VAL A 44 2.49 -18.49 0.08
N ASP A 45 3.72 -18.62 0.57
CA ASP A 45 4.59 -17.52 0.91
C ASP A 45 5.20 -16.90 -0.35
N GLN A 46 4.92 -15.63 -0.60
CA GLN A 46 5.47 -14.90 -1.74
C GLN A 46 6.28 -13.70 -1.27
N ASN A 47 7.51 -13.57 -1.79
CA ASN A 47 8.26 -12.32 -1.68
C ASN A 47 7.74 -11.34 -2.73
N VAL A 48 7.21 -10.23 -2.25
CA VAL A 48 6.57 -9.17 -3.05
C VAL A 48 7.43 -7.92 -2.98
N THR A 49 7.79 -7.37 -4.13
CA THR A 49 8.53 -6.10 -4.21
C THR A 49 7.65 -4.91 -3.82
N MET A 50 8.22 -3.80 -3.36
CA MET A 50 7.41 -2.61 -3.01
C MET A 50 6.50 -2.09 -4.15
N PRO A 51 6.92 -2.06 -5.43
CA PRO A 51 6.03 -1.72 -6.54
C PRO A 51 4.82 -2.66 -6.67
N GLN A 52 5.02 -3.96 -6.47
CA GLN A 52 3.94 -4.95 -6.48
C GLN A 52 3.02 -4.77 -5.26
N PHE A 53 3.60 -4.51 -4.09
CA PHE A 53 2.84 -4.18 -2.88
C PHE A 53 1.93 -2.97 -3.12
N LEU A 54 2.46 -1.88 -3.70
CA LEU A 54 1.67 -0.69 -4.01
C LEU A 54 0.48 -1.02 -4.92
N TYR A 55 0.72 -1.79 -5.98
CA TYR A 55 -0.32 -2.19 -6.90
C TYR A 55 -1.42 -2.98 -6.19
N MET A 56 -1.03 -4.03 -5.47
CA MET A 56 -1.99 -4.89 -4.78
C MET A 56 -2.79 -4.12 -3.73
N ALA A 57 -2.12 -3.27 -2.95
CA ALA A 57 -2.75 -2.47 -1.90
C ALA A 57 -3.77 -1.49 -2.49
N THR A 58 -3.42 -0.80 -3.57
CA THR A 58 -4.31 0.16 -4.24
C THR A 58 -5.45 -0.51 -5.00
N ALA A 59 -5.18 -1.64 -5.65
CA ALA A 59 -6.19 -2.42 -6.35
C ALA A 59 -7.20 -3.06 -5.39
N LEU A 60 -6.74 -3.62 -4.26
CA LEU A 60 -7.61 -4.26 -3.27
C LEU A 60 -8.57 -3.26 -2.63
N LEU A 61 -8.10 -2.03 -2.39
CA LEU A 61 -8.90 -0.97 -1.76
C LEU A 61 -10.10 -0.54 -2.61
N GLY A 62 -10.03 -0.74 -3.93
CA GLY A 62 -11.11 -0.52 -4.88
C GLY A 62 -11.84 -1.79 -5.34
N SER A 63 -11.52 -2.95 -4.75
CA SER A 63 -12.09 -4.26 -5.12
C SER A 63 -13.02 -4.80 -4.02
N ASN A 64 -13.89 -5.75 -4.38
CA ASN A 64 -14.80 -6.42 -3.44
C ASN A 64 -14.33 -7.83 -3.02
N GLY A 65 -13.04 -8.18 -3.16
CA GLY A 65 -12.60 -9.52 -2.77
C GLY A 65 -11.11 -9.80 -2.96
N SER A 66 -10.68 -10.01 -4.19
CA SER A 66 -9.32 -10.44 -4.50
C SER A 66 -8.73 -9.70 -5.71
N VAL A 67 -7.40 -9.65 -5.74
CA VAL A 67 -6.62 -9.04 -6.82
C VAL A 67 -5.56 -10.02 -7.27
N GLU A 68 -5.44 -10.20 -8.59
CA GLU A 68 -4.35 -10.98 -9.18
C GLU A 68 -3.00 -10.29 -9.00
N ILE A 69 -1.99 -11.07 -8.67
CA ILE A 69 -0.63 -10.56 -8.56
C ILE A 69 -0.07 -10.34 -9.96
N ARG A 70 0.55 -9.17 -10.17
CA ARG A 70 1.19 -8.79 -11.44
C ARG A 70 2.61 -8.32 -11.19
N ASP A 71 3.45 -8.47 -12.20
CA ASP A 71 4.77 -7.86 -12.19
C ASP A 71 4.66 -6.37 -12.41
N VAL A 72 5.35 -5.61 -11.55
CA VAL A 72 5.35 -4.15 -11.58
C VAL A 72 6.79 -3.68 -11.54
N ASN A 73 7.20 -2.97 -12.59
CA ASN A 73 8.54 -2.38 -12.62
C ASN A 73 8.66 -1.24 -11.59
N PRO A 74 9.87 -1.02 -11.05
CA PRO A 74 10.10 0.08 -10.11
C PRO A 74 9.84 1.45 -10.74
N ALA A 75 9.60 2.44 -9.88
CA ALA A 75 9.48 3.83 -10.29
C ALA A 75 10.80 4.31 -10.94
N SER A 76 10.70 4.97 -12.09
CA SER A 76 11.90 5.32 -12.89
C SER A 76 12.72 6.45 -12.29
N SER A 77 12.09 7.34 -11.52
CA SER A 77 12.74 8.48 -10.85
C SER A 77 11.81 8.98 -9.75
N PRO A 78 11.71 8.29 -8.61
CA PRO A 78 10.85 8.72 -7.51
C PRO A 78 11.28 10.12 -7.03
N LEU A 79 10.30 10.93 -6.62
CA LEU A 79 10.61 12.20 -5.96
C LEU A 79 11.21 11.92 -4.58
N ASP A 80 12.25 12.66 -4.21
CA ASP A 80 12.88 12.56 -2.89
C ASP A 80 12.62 13.85 -2.11
N HIS A 81 11.44 13.92 -1.50
CA HIS A 81 11.07 14.98 -0.55
C HIS A 81 9.96 14.48 0.34
N MET A 82 9.83 15.07 1.53
CA MET A 82 8.82 14.65 2.49
C MET A 82 7.57 15.54 2.40
N VAL A 83 6.40 14.91 2.54
CA VAL A 83 5.10 15.59 2.61
C VAL A 83 4.44 15.23 3.92
N SER A 84 3.94 16.22 4.65
CA SER A 84 3.23 16.03 5.92
C SER A 84 1.85 16.68 5.89
N GLY A 85 0.88 16.08 6.56
CA GLY A 85 -0.49 16.57 6.66
C GLY A 85 -1.50 15.43 6.73
N GLN A 86 -2.78 15.79 6.71
CA GLN A 86 -3.89 14.86 6.76
C GLN A 86 -4.37 14.52 5.34
N ILE A 87 -4.61 13.24 5.06
CA ILE A 87 -5.24 12.74 3.83
C ILE A 87 -6.55 12.05 4.23
N LEU A 88 -7.66 12.51 3.66
CA LEU A 88 -9.00 11.96 3.93
C LEU A 88 -9.24 10.65 3.17
N GLU A 89 -10.22 9.85 3.62
CA GLU A 89 -10.59 8.59 2.97
C GLU A 89 -10.92 8.72 1.51
N SER A 90 -11.78 9.68 1.17
CA SER A 90 -12.15 9.95 -0.22
C SER A 90 -10.93 10.26 -1.09
N GLU A 91 -9.92 10.90 -0.51
CA GLU A 91 -8.71 11.31 -1.20
C GLU A 91 -7.76 10.12 -1.42
N TYR A 92 -7.40 9.36 -0.38
CA TYR A 92 -6.50 8.22 -0.57
C TYR A 92 -7.13 7.12 -1.45
N ARG A 93 -8.47 7.02 -1.50
CA ARG A 93 -9.20 6.13 -2.42
C ARG A 93 -9.12 6.62 -3.86
N SER A 94 -9.28 7.92 -4.10
CA SER A 94 -9.08 8.52 -5.42
C SER A 94 -7.64 8.34 -5.90
N MET A 95 -6.67 8.57 -5.01
CA MET A 95 -5.26 8.28 -5.26
C MET A 95 -5.05 6.81 -5.62
N ALA A 96 -5.68 5.87 -4.90
CA ALA A 96 -5.53 4.45 -5.13
C ALA A 96 -6.01 4.05 -6.54
N GLN A 97 -7.17 4.56 -6.95
CA GLN A 97 -7.69 4.35 -8.30
C GLN A 97 -6.73 4.89 -9.37
N ASN A 98 -6.18 6.10 -9.17
CA ASN A 98 -5.25 6.70 -10.12
C ASN A 98 -3.93 5.93 -10.22
N ILE A 99 -3.37 5.49 -9.08
CA ILE A 99 -2.15 4.70 -9.02
C ILE A 99 -2.35 3.34 -9.69
N LYS A 100 -3.44 2.64 -9.36
CA LYS A 100 -3.83 1.38 -9.99
C LYS A 100 -3.90 1.53 -11.51
N ASN A 101 -4.65 2.50 -12.01
CA ASN A 101 -4.81 2.74 -13.45
C ASN A 101 -3.47 3.07 -14.13
N PHE A 102 -2.61 3.83 -13.46
CA PHE A 102 -1.27 4.13 -13.95
C PHE A 102 -0.43 2.86 -14.08
N ILE A 103 -0.40 2.03 -13.04
CA ILE A 103 0.36 0.77 -13.04
C ILE A 103 -0.16 -0.18 -14.11
N GLU A 104 -1.48 -0.34 -14.24
CA GLU A 104 -2.09 -1.20 -15.27
C GLU A 104 -1.79 -0.74 -16.69
N SER A 105 -1.69 0.57 -16.91
CA SER A 105 -1.41 1.14 -18.24
C SER A 105 0.07 1.14 -18.60
N ASN A 106 0.96 1.30 -17.62
CA ASN A 106 2.40 1.52 -17.85
C ASN A 106 3.29 0.35 -17.41
N GLY A 107 2.76 -0.65 -16.70
CA GLY A 107 3.51 -1.78 -16.16
C GLY A 107 4.58 -1.39 -15.14
N LYS A 108 4.48 -0.20 -14.53
CA LYS A 108 5.47 0.34 -13.58
C LYS A 108 4.83 1.22 -12.52
N ALA A 109 5.45 1.28 -11.35
CA ALA A 109 5.02 2.17 -10.27
C ALA A 109 5.18 3.65 -10.66
N PRO A 110 4.27 4.53 -10.23
CA PRO A 110 4.40 5.97 -10.43
C PRO A 110 5.54 6.53 -9.56
N ASN A 111 6.17 7.61 -10.02
CA ASN A 111 7.18 8.33 -9.24
C ASN A 111 6.56 9.11 -8.06
N TYR A 112 5.29 9.50 -8.21
CA TYR A 112 4.49 10.22 -7.23
C TYR A 112 2.99 10.09 -7.56
N ALA A 113 2.12 10.42 -6.61
CA ALA A 113 0.70 10.66 -6.87
C ALA A 113 0.32 12.08 -6.42
N ASN A 114 -0.69 12.68 -7.06
CA ASN A 114 -1.18 13.99 -6.67
C ASN A 114 -2.17 13.85 -5.50
N SER A 115 -2.07 14.78 -4.55
CA SER A 115 -2.90 14.91 -3.36
C SER A 115 -3.19 16.40 -3.10
N SER A 116 -4.07 16.69 -2.14
CA SER A 116 -4.31 18.01 -1.58
C SER A 116 -3.04 18.63 -0.95
N LEU A 117 -2.11 17.78 -0.50
CA LEU A 117 -0.81 18.15 0.07
C LEU A 117 0.30 18.32 -0.99
N GLY A 118 -0.03 18.15 -2.27
CA GLY A 118 0.92 18.20 -3.39
C GLY A 118 1.30 16.82 -3.91
N LYS A 119 2.55 16.66 -4.37
CA LYS A 119 3.03 15.41 -4.98
C LYS A 119 3.58 14.47 -3.91
N ILE A 120 2.84 13.42 -3.58
CA ILE A 120 3.29 12.40 -2.63
C ILE A 120 4.27 11.45 -3.35
N PRO A 121 5.53 11.33 -2.89
CA PRO A 121 6.52 10.47 -3.53
C PRO A 121 6.20 8.98 -3.36
N PHE A 122 6.73 8.14 -4.25
CA PHE A 122 6.53 6.68 -4.24
C PHE A 122 6.70 6.05 -2.85
N ASP A 123 7.77 6.41 -2.12
CA ASP A 123 8.06 5.79 -0.83
C ASP A 123 6.98 6.07 0.21
N MET A 124 6.44 7.29 0.20
CA MET A 124 5.34 7.67 1.10
C MET A 124 4.02 7.05 0.67
N LEU A 125 3.80 6.80 -0.63
CA LEU A 125 2.62 6.04 -1.07
C LEU A 125 2.62 4.64 -0.48
N ILE A 126 3.76 3.94 -0.51
CA ILE A 126 3.90 2.62 0.12
C ILE A 126 3.52 2.71 1.59
N TYR A 127 4.08 3.70 2.30
CA TYR A 127 3.81 3.86 3.73
C TYR A 127 2.35 4.16 4.04
N ILE A 128 1.71 5.04 3.28
CA ILE A 128 0.29 5.39 3.42
C ILE A 128 -0.56 4.13 3.31
N TYR A 129 -0.39 3.37 2.22
CA TYR A 129 -1.21 2.18 2.00
C TYR A 129 -0.88 1.07 3.00
N ALA A 130 0.38 0.89 3.40
CA ALA A 130 0.74 -0.05 4.46
C ALA A 130 0.03 0.27 5.78
N ARG A 131 -0.03 1.56 6.17
CA ARG A 131 -0.73 1.99 7.39
C ARG A 131 -2.24 1.82 7.29
N ILE A 132 -2.84 2.07 6.13
CA ILE A 132 -4.28 1.84 5.90
C ILE A 132 -4.61 0.37 6.17
N TYR A 133 -3.83 -0.56 5.61
CA TYR A 133 -4.05 -2.00 5.82
C TYR A 133 -3.71 -2.45 7.24
N SER A 134 -2.66 -1.91 7.86
CA SER A 134 -2.35 -2.15 9.27
C SER A 134 -3.51 -1.73 10.20
N PHE A 135 -4.12 -0.58 9.92
CA PHE A 135 -5.32 -0.12 10.64
C PHE A 135 -6.52 -1.04 10.40
N MET A 136 -6.77 -1.44 9.14
CA MET A 136 -7.87 -2.36 8.81
C MET A 136 -7.73 -3.71 9.53
N GLY A 137 -6.52 -4.24 9.71
CA GLY A 137 -6.29 -5.46 10.49
C GLY A 137 -6.70 -5.33 11.96
N SER A 138 -6.63 -4.12 12.53
CA SER A 138 -6.98 -3.84 13.93
C SER A 138 -8.46 -3.47 14.12
N TYR A 139 -9.07 -2.77 13.17
CA TYR A 139 -10.41 -2.17 13.32
C TYR A 139 -11.45 -2.72 12.34
N HIS A 140 -11.06 -3.60 11.42
CA HIS A 140 -11.90 -4.19 10.36
C HIS A 140 -12.62 -3.18 9.46
N MET A 141 -12.17 -1.93 9.46
CA MET A 141 -12.69 -0.86 8.62
C MET A 141 -11.55 0.09 8.20
N PRO A 142 -11.68 0.73 7.02
CA PRO A 142 -10.72 1.74 6.56
C PRO A 142 -10.75 2.98 7.49
N PRO A 143 -9.63 3.68 7.66
CA PRO A 143 -9.57 4.89 8.48
C PRO A 143 -10.19 6.09 7.75
N GLU A 144 -11.01 6.90 8.43
CA GLU A 144 -11.62 8.08 7.79
C GLU A 144 -10.60 9.11 7.28
N HIS A 145 -9.41 9.11 7.89
CA HIS A 145 -8.26 9.89 7.45
C HIS A 145 -6.95 9.27 7.96
N ILE A 146 -5.84 9.69 7.37
CA ILE A 146 -4.49 9.33 7.82
C ILE A 146 -3.63 10.58 7.91
N ASN A 147 -2.90 10.72 9.02
CA ASN A 147 -1.90 11.77 9.20
C ASN A 147 -0.55 11.26 8.72
N ILE A 148 0.02 11.87 7.68
CA ILE A 148 1.37 11.58 7.20
C ILE A 148 2.35 12.63 7.72
N GLY A 149 3.57 12.22 8.09
CA GLY A 149 4.54 13.10 8.72
C GLY A 149 5.84 12.39 9.07
N PHE A 150 6.72 13.07 9.81
CA PHE A 150 7.96 12.47 10.31
C PHE A 150 7.63 11.19 11.08
N LEU A 151 8.36 10.11 10.79
CA LEU A 151 8.16 8.74 11.31
C LEU A 151 8.28 8.59 12.84
N GLN A 152 8.28 9.68 13.62
CA GLN A 152 8.53 9.68 15.05
C GLN A 152 7.61 10.58 15.89
N GLU A 153 6.83 11.49 15.31
CA GLU A 153 5.97 12.36 16.12
C GLU A 153 4.53 12.34 15.57
N ASP A 154 3.66 11.72 16.35
CA ASP A 154 2.20 11.69 16.23
C ASP A 154 1.60 10.74 15.18
N ASP A 155 1.55 9.48 15.58
CA ASP A 155 0.96 8.35 14.84
C ASP A 155 -0.56 8.24 15.05
N SER A 156 -1.22 9.31 15.51
CA SER A 156 -2.66 9.31 15.75
C SER A 156 -3.43 9.18 14.44
N ILE A 157 -4.09 8.03 14.28
CA ILE A 157 -5.24 7.87 13.39
C ILE A 157 -6.45 8.12 14.29
N GLU A 158 -6.98 9.34 14.26
CA GLU A 158 -8.14 9.67 15.07
C GLU A 158 -9.40 9.17 14.33
N GLN A 159 -10.28 8.47 15.05
CA GLN A 159 -11.67 8.38 14.64
C GLN A 159 -12.35 9.57 15.32
N VAL A 160 -12.94 10.49 14.54
CA VAL A 160 -13.81 11.52 15.10
C VAL A 160 -15.22 11.30 14.59
#